data_AF-A0A254S647-F1
#
_entry.id   AF-A0A254S647-F1
#
_cell.length_a   1.000
_cell.length_b   1.000
_cell.length_c   1.000
_cell.angle_alpha   90.00
_cell.angle_beta   90.00
_cell.angle_gamma   90.00
#
_symmetry.space_group_name_H-M   'P 1'
#
loop_
_entity.id
_entity.type
_entity.pdbx_description
1 polymer ?
#
loop_
_entity_poly.entity_id
_entity_poly.type
_entity_poly.pdbx_seq_one_letter_code
_entity_poly.pdbx_strand_id
1 'polypeptide(L)'
;MDFVAKITLVAAVILLGYNLYQLMTGYEAVCDKVEEFKRLAKESESDEIAVKRSNFVLTGLMSLTFVSLVFFSNFAYWVIGFVAAKMVCTVILSHMEIVQIFSLSKIDRKFFMWTKVDAASNVAVGLAVAVVLVS
;
A
#
# COMPACT_ATOMS: atom_id res chain seq x y z
N MET A 1 -7.04 -5.12 25.96
CA MET A 1 -6.85 -4.34 24.72
C MET A 1 -7.96 -3.34 24.57
N ASP A 2 -7.59 -2.07 24.44
CA ASP A 2 -8.48 -0.97 24.08
C ASP A 2 -9.20 -1.24 22.74
N PHE A 3 -10.39 -0.69 22.52
CA PHE A 3 -11.17 -0.92 21.28
C PHE A 3 -10.37 -0.52 20.03
N VAL A 4 -9.64 0.59 20.12
CA VAL A 4 -8.77 1.10 19.05
C VAL A 4 -7.62 0.14 18.75
N ALA A 5 -7.02 -0.46 19.78
CA ALA A 5 -5.94 -1.44 19.61
C ALA A 5 -6.42 -2.69 18.83
N LYS A 6 -7.66 -3.13 19.04
CA LYS A 6 -8.26 -4.23 18.27
C LYS A 6 -8.44 -3.88 16.80
N ILE A 7 -8.94 -2.67 16.51
CA ILE A 7 -9.08 -2.20 15.12
C ILE A 7 -7.70 -2.09 14.45
N THR A 8 -6.72 -1.57 15.18
CA THR A 8 -5.34 -1.44 14.69
C THR A 8 -4.72 -2.80 14.38
N LEU A 9 -4.98 -3.80 15.21
CA LEU A 9 -4.55 -5.18 14.96
C LEU A 9 -5.17 -5.73 13.68
N VAL A 10 -6.48 -5.55 13.49
CA VAL A 10 -7.16 -5.98 12.25
C VAL A 10 -6.58 -5.26 11.03
N ALA A 11 -6.38 -3.95 11.10
CA ALA A 11 -5.77 -3.17 10.02
C ALA A 11 -4.34 -3.63 9.70
N ALA A 12 -3.54 -3.97 10.72
CA ALA A 12 -2.18 -4.48 10.57
C ALA A 12 -2.17 -5.87 9.90
N VAL A 13 -3.12 -6.74 10.24
CA VAL A 13 -3.29 -8.05 9.58
C VAL A 13 -3.72 -7.89 8.12
N ILE A 14 -4.64 -6.96 7.81
CA ILE A 14 -5.03 -6.66 6.43
C ILE A 14 -3.84 -6.14 5.63
N LEU A 15 -3.10 -5.18 6.19
CA LEU A 15 -1.88 -4.63 5.58
C LEU A 15 -0.88 -5.76 5.29
N LEU A 16 -0.62 -6.62 6.27
CA LEU A 16 0.28 -7.76 6.11
C LEU A 16 -0.20 -8.70 5.01
N GLY A 17 -1.46 -9.15 5.05
CA GLY A 17 -2.01 -10.11 4.11
C GLY A 17 -1.98 -9.60 2.67
N TYR A 18 -2.39 -8.35 2.45
CA TYR A 18 -2.37 -7.72 1.13
C TYR A 18 -0.95 -7.61 0.57
N ASN A 19 0.00 -7.10 1.37
CA ASN A 19 1.37 -6.92 0.91
C ASN A 19 2.12 -8.26 0.77
N LEU A 20 1.77 -9.28 1.56
CA LEU A 20 2.33 -10.63 1.41
C LEU A 20 1.86 -11.27 0.09
N TYR A 21 0.58 -11.11 -0.25
CA TYR A 21 0.06 -11.52 -1.55
C TYR A 21 0.82 -10.81 -2.69
N GLN A 22 0.94 -9.48 -2.62
CA GLN A 22 1.68 -8.70 -3.61
C GLN A 22 3.15 -9.13 -3.72
N LEU A 23 3.78 -9.52 -2.60
CA LEU A 23 5.15 -10.03 -2.57
C LEU A 23 5.28 -11.41 -3.22
N MET A 24 4.25 -12.24 -3.19
CA MET A 24 4.23 -13.55 -3.86
C MET A 24 3.88 -13.47 -5.36
N THR A 25 3.19 -12.40 -5.80
CA THR A 25 2.77 -12.27 -7.21
C THR A 25 3.95 -12.08 -8.16
N GLY A 26 4.12 -12.96 -9.16
CA GLY A 26 5.19 -12.85 -10.16
C GLY A 26 5.06 -11.61 -11.06
N TYR A 27 6.17 -11.21 -11.69
CA TYR A 27 6.20 -10.06 -12.61
C TYR A 27 5.23 -10.21 -13.78
N GLU A 28 5.16 -11.40 -14.38
CA GLU A 28 4.25 -11.70 -15.49
C GLU A 28 2.79 -11.52 -15.09
N ALA A 29 2.40 -12.10 -13.95
CA ALA A 29 1.04 -11.95 -13.41
C ALA A 29 0.69 -10.47 -13.11
N VAL A 30 1.65 -9.66 -12.66
CA VAL A 30 1.43 -8.21 -12.50
C VAL A 30 1.25 -7.53 -13.85
N CYS A 31 2.05 -7.87 -14.85
CA CYS A 31 1.89 -7.32 -16.21
C CYS A 31 0.52 -7.65 -16.80
N ASP A 32 0.06 -8.89 -16.64
CA ASP A 32 -1.26 -9.33 -17.12
C ASP A 32 -2.38 -8.55 -16.43
N LYS A 33 -2.26 -8.32 -15.11
CA LYS A 33 -3.23 -7.52 -14.34
C LYS A 33 -3.24 -6.05 -14.75
N VAL A 34 -2.07 -5.50 -15.09
CA VAL A 34 -1.96 -4.13 -15.60
C VAL A 34 -2.60 -4.00 -16.99
N GLU A 35 -2.42 -5.00 -17.85
CA GLU A 35 -3.06 -5.03 -19.17
C GLU A 35 -4.59 -5.15 -19.04
N GLU A 36 -5.07 -6.02 -18.16
CA GLU A 36 -6.49 -6.14 -17.81
C GLU A 36 -7.06 -4.82 -17.26
N PHE A 37 -6.34 -4.17 -16.35
CA PHE A 37 -6.73 -2.88 -15.77
C PHE A 37 -6.86 -1.79 -16.84
N LYS A 38 -5.90 -1.70 -17.76
CA LYS A 38 -5.96 -0.76 -18.89
C LYS A 38 -7.15 -1.02 -19.80
N ARG A 39 -7.42 -2.29 -20.09
CA ARG A 39 -8.58 -2.69 -20.89
C ARG A 39 -9.87 -2.21 -20.23
N LEU A 40 -10.04 -2.48 -18.93
CA LEU A 40 -11.21 -2.03 -18.16
C LEU A 40 -11.33 -0.51 -18.08
N ALA A 41 -10.21 0.20 -17.89
CA ALA A 41 -10.20 1.67 -17.88
C ALA A 41 -10.66 2.26 -19.23
N LYS A 42 -10.24 1.63 -20.34
CA LYS A 42 -10.64 2.02 -21.69
C LYS A 42 -12.12 1.69 -21.97
N GLU A 43 -12.59 0.51 -21.56
CA GLU A 43 -14.00 0.10 -21.70
C GLU A 43 -14.95 0.99 -20.89
N SER A 44 -14.49 1.49 -19.76
CA SER A 44 -15.29 2.35 -18.86
C SER A 44 -15.19 3.84 -19.20
N GLU A 45 -14.54 4.21 -20.32
CA GLU A 45 -14.22 5.60 -20.70
C GLU A 45 -13.65 6.43 -19.53
N SER A 46 -12.88 5.79 -18.67
CA SER A 46 -12.41 6.40 -17.43
C SER A 46 -11.34 7.44 -17.73
N ASP A 47 -11.53 8.66 -17.24
CA ASP A 47 -10.52 9.71 -17.29
C ASP A 47 -9.27 9.27 -16.49
N GLU A 48 -8.14 9.15 -17.17
CA GLU A 48 -6.86 8.77 -16.56
C GLU A 48 -6.49 9.68 -15.38
N ILE A 49 -6.81 10.98 -15.48
CA ILE A 49 -6.52 11.95 -14.42
C ILE A 49 -7.37 11.64 -13.19
N ALA A 50 -8.65 11.31 -13.39
CA ALA A 50 -9.55 10.92 -12.32
C ALA A 50 -9.08 9.62 -11.63
N VAL A 51 -8.61 8.63 -12.40
CA VAL A 51 -8.08 7.37 -11.85
C VAL A 51 -6.80 7.60 -11.04
N LYS A 52 -5.84 8.38 -11.56
CA LYS A 52 -4.60 8.72 -10.85
C LYS A 52 -4.89 9.46 -9.54
N ARG A 53 -5.82 10.44 -9.58
CA ARG A 53 -6.24 11.19 -8.39
C ARG A 53 -6.95 10.29 -7.38
N SER A 54 -7.85 9.43 -7.84
CA SER A 54 -8.57 8.47 -6.98
C SER A 54 -7.60 7.56 -6.25
N ASN A 55 -6.62 6.98 -6.95
CA ASN A 55 -5.59 6.14 -6.33
C ASN A 55 -4.76 6.88 -5.27
N PHE A 56 -4.35 8.12 -5.57
CA PHE A 56 -3.61 8.94 -4.62
C PHE A 56 -4.43 9.24 -3.36
N VAL A 57 -5.69 9.65 -3.52
CA VAL A 57 -6.59 9.94 -2.39
C VAL A 57 -6.86 8.69 -1.57
N LEU A 58 -7.15 7.55 -2.22
CA LEU A 58 -7.45 6.30 -1.54
C LEU A 58 -6.23 5.77 -0.77
N THR A 59 -5.07 5.72 -1.42
CA THR A 59 -3.82 5.26 -0.79
C THR A 59 -3.42 6.19 0.35
N GLY A 60 -3.55 7.51 0.14
CA GLY A 60 -3.27 8.52 1.15
C GLY A 60 -4.20 8.41 2.36
N LEU A 61 -5.50 8.22 2.14
CA LEU A 61 -6.48 8.08 3.21
C LEU A 61 -6.26 6.79 4.00
N MET A 62 -6.03 5.66 3.33
CA MET A 62 -5.70 4.38 3.99
C MET A 62 -4.43 4.50 4.84
N SER A 63 -3.39 5.13 4.29
CA SER A 63 -2.14 5.40 4.97
C SER A 63 -2.33 6.26 6.22
N LEU A 64 -3.09 7.35 6.10
CA LEU A 64 -3.38 8.27 7.19
C LEU A 64 -4.21 7.58 8.28
N THR A 65 -5.24 6.82 7.90
CA THR A 65 -6.05 6.03 8.84
C THR A 65 -5.18 5.04 9.62
N PHE A 66 -4.27 4.33 8.95
CA PHE A 66 -3.37 3.40 9.63
C PHE A 66 -2.44 4.12 10.63
N VAL A 67 -1.84 5.26 10.24
CA VAL A 67 -1.01 6.07 11.14
C VAL A 67 -1.81 6.58 12.34
N SER A 68 -3.04 7.06 12.14
CA SER A 68 -3.91 7.49 13.23
C SER A 68 -4.25 6.34 14.19
N LEU A 69 -4.52 5.15 13.66
CA LEU A 69 -4.76 3.94 14.47
C LEU A 69 -3.55 3.58 15.34
N VAL A 70 -2.35 3.62 14.77
CA VAL A 70 -1.10 3.40 15.53
C VAL A 70 -0.90 4.48 16.60
N PHE A 71 -1.17 5.75 16.27
CA PHE A 71 -1.10 6.86 17.22
C PHE A 71 -2.05 6.67 18.42
N PHE A 72 -3.32 6.38 18.16
CA PHE A 72 -4.33 6.17 19.21
C PHE A 72 -4.18 4.84 19.95
N SER A 73 -3.33 3.93 19.46
CA SER A 73 -2.98 2.68 20.15
C SER A 73 -1.84 2.84 21.18
N ASN A 74 -1.48 4.08 21.53
CA ASN A 74 -0.45 4.41 22.53
C ASN A 74 0.96 3.88 22.20
N PHE A 75 1.31 3.80 20.92
CA PHE A 75 2.70 3.52 20.51
C PHE A 75 3.62 4.69 20.87
N ALA A 76 4.92 4.41 21.02
CA ALA A 76 5.92 5.45 21.23
C ALA A 76 5.99 6.40 20.02
N TYR A 77 6.17 7.71 20.28
CA TYR A 77 6.16 8.75 19.24
C TYR A 77 7.16 8.51 18.11
N TRP A 78 8.33 7.96 18.42
CA TRP A 78 9.33 7.65 17.39
C TRP A 78 8.87 6.51 16.45
N VAL A 79 8.09 5.54 16.95
CA VAL A 79 7.49 4.47 16.13
C VAL A 79 6.43 5.07 15.21
N ILE A 80 5.58 5.95 15.74
CA ILE A 80 4.55 6.64 14.96
C ILE A 80 5.20 7.46 13.84
N GLY A 81 6.27 8.21 14.16
CA GLY A 81 7.03 8.97 13.17
C GLY A 81 7.63 8.08 12.08
N PHE A 82 8.19 6.92 12.45
CA PHE A 82 8.72 5.95 11.49
C PHE A 82 7.63 5.37 10.58
N VAL A 83 6.50 4.94 11.15
CA VAL A 83 5.37 4.41 10.38
C VAL A 83 4.80 5.48 9.44
N ALA A 84 4.66 6.72 9.91
CA ALA A 84 4.19 7.83 9.08
C ALA A 84 5.14 8.10 7.89
N ALA A 85 6.45 8.22 8.15
CA ALA A 85 7.45 8.41 7.10
C ALA A 85 7.40 7.25 6.07
N LYS A 86 7.26 6.01 6.56
CA LYS A 86 7.17 4.85 5.69
C LYS A 86 5.91 4.84 4.82
N MET A 87 4.77 5.23 5.38
CA MET A 87 3.51 5.31 4.65
C MET A 87 3.54 6.41 3.59
N VAL A 88 4.24 7.52 3.83
CA VAL A 88 4.51 8.55 2.80
C VAL A 88 5.28 7.96 1.62
N CYS A 89 6.31 7.16 1.87
CA CYS A 89 7.04 6.45 0.80
C CYS A 89 6.11 5.52 0.00
N THR A 90 5.23 4.77 0.67
CA THR A 90 4.24 3.89 0.00
C THR A 90 3.28 4.68 -0.89
N VAL A 91 2.78 5.83 -0.42
CA VAL A 91 1.91 6.70 -1.23
C VAL A 91 2.63 7.21 -2.48
N ILE A 92 3.90 7.64 -2.34
CA ILE A 92 4.71 8.12 -3.47
C ILE A 92 4.94 7.00 -4.48
N LEU A 93 5.35 5.82 -4.03
CA LEU A 93 5.60 4.67 -4.90
C LEU A 93 4.32 4.20 -5.61
N SER A 94 3.19 4.13 -4.91
CA SER A 94 1.87 3.82 -5.51
C SER A 94 1.48 4.84 -6.57
N HIS A 95 1.75 6.13 -6.33
CA HIS A 95 1.49 7.17 -7.32
C HIS A 95 2.40 7.03 -8.56
N MET A 96 3.69 6.75 -8.36
CA MET A 96 4.61 6.50 -9.46
C MET A 96 4.21 5.25 -10.27
N GLU A 97 3.74 4.20 -9.59
CA GLU A 97 3.27 2.96 -10.23
C GLU A 97 2.10 3.24 -11.17
N ILE A 98 1.07 3.96 -10.70
CA ILE A 98 -0.10 4.25 -11.53
C ILE A 98 0.24 5.17 -12.70
N VAL A 99 1.15 6.14 -12.51
CA VAL A 99 1.67 6.98 -13.60
C VAL A 99 2.40 6.12 -14.63
N GLN A 100 3.21 5.15 -14.18
CA GLN A 100 3.94 4.24 -15.07
C GLN A 100 2.99 3.30 -15.83
N ILE A 101 1.94 2.81 -15.17
CA ILE A 101 0.89 2.00 -15.79
C ILE A 101 0.27 2.75 -16.97
N PHE A 102 -0.14 4.01 -16.81
CA PHE A 102 -0.77 4.76 -17.90
C PHE A 102 0.22 5.23 -18.99
N SER A 103 1.48 5.46 -18.65
CA SER A 103 2.48 5.99 -19.62
C SER A 103 3.23 4.92 -20.42
N LEU A 104 3.45 3.73 -19.85
CA LEU A 104 4.21 2.66 -20.49
C LEU A 104 3.32 1.46 -20.78
N SER A 105 3.63 0.68 -21.81
CA SER A 105 2.88 -0.55 -22.12
C SER A 105 2.98 -1.58 -21.00
N LYS A 106 4.15 -1.68 -20.35
CA LYS A 106 4.45 -2.59 -19.23
C LYS A 106 5.19 -1.83 -18.11
N ILE A 107 5.06 -2.31 -16.87
CA ILE A 107 5.81 -1.80 -15.72
C ILE A 107 7.31 -2.11 -15.90
N ASP A 108 8.18 -1.16 -15.56
CA ASP A 108 9.62 -1.41 -15.64
C ASP A 108 10.07 -2.45 -14.60
N ARG A 109 10.99 -3.34 -14.96
CA ARG A 109 11.42 -4.43 -14.08
C ARG A 109 12.17 -3.93 -12.85
N LYS A 110 12.91 -2.82 -12.95
CA LYS A 110 13.55 -2.20 -11.78
C LYS A 110 12.50 -1.59 -10.87
N PHE A 111 11.50 -0.92 -11.43
CA PHE A 111 10.39 -0.35 -10.66
C PHE A 111 9.56 -1.43 -9.97
N PHE A 112 9.31 -2.57 -10.63
CA PHE A 112 8.71 -3.74 -9.99
C PHE A 112 9.51 -4.26 -8.78
N MET A 113 10.84 -4.23 -8.83
CA MET A 113 11.63 -4.56 -7.64
C MET A 113 11.43 -3.55 -6.51
N TRP A 114 11.28 -2.25 -6.82
CA TRP A 114 10.98 -1.24 -5.80
C TRP A 114 9.62 -1.49 -5.15
N THR A 115 8.60 -1.84 -5.91
CA THR A 115 7.28 -2.17 -5.35
C THR A 115 7.31 -3.46 -4.52
N LYS A 116 8.18 -4.42 -4.85
CA LYS A 116 8.44 -5.60 -4.00
C LYS A 116 9.10 -5.25 -2.67
N VAL A 117 10.11 -4.37 -2.70
CA VAL A 117 10.77 -3.91 -1.48
C VAL A 117 9.79 -3.14 -0.60
N ASP A 118 8.95 -2.30 -1.18
CA ASP A 118 7.89 -1.61 -0.46
C ASP A 118 6.92 -2.61 0.19
N ALA A 119 6.41 -3.59 -0.57
CA ALA A 119 5.53 -4.63 -0.06
C ALA A 119 6.18 -5.43 1.08
N ALA A 120 7.45 -5.83 0.95
CA ALA A 120 8.20 -6.54 2.00
C ALA A 120 8.29 -5.71 3.28
N SER A 121 8.58 -4.41 3.15
CA SER A 121 8.67 -3.52 4.29
C SER A 121 7.30 -3.25 4.94
N ASN A 122 6.21 -3.19 4.16
CA ASN A 122 4.85 -3.07 4.69
C ASN A 122 4.42 -4.34 5.45
N VAL A 123 4.81 -5.53 4.97
CA VAL A 123 4.65 -6.80 5.71
C VAL A 123 5.37 -6.73 7.05
N ALA A 124 6.63 -6.26 7.06
CA ALA A 124 7.40 -6.12 8.29
C ALA A 124 6.76 -5.13 9.28
N VAL A 125 6.27 -3.99 8.79
CA VAL A 125 5.54 -2.99 9.62
C VAL A 125 4.25 -3.59 10.18
N GLY A 126 3.43 -4.24 9.34
CA GLY A 126 2.19 -4.89 9.78
C GLY A 126 2.44 -5.96 10.84
N LEU A 127 3.48 -6.79 10.64
CA LEU A 127 3.88 -7.81 11.61
C LEU A 127 4.37 -7.19 12.92
N ALA A 128 5.25 -6.18 12.85
CA ALA A 128 5.79 -5.53 14.04
C ALA A 128 4.70 -4.87 14.87
N VAL A 129 3.77 -4.14 14.24
CA VAL A 129 2.62 -3.52 14.92
C VAL A 129 1.73 -4.59 15.55
N ALA A 130 1.43 -5.68 14.83
CA ALA A 130 0.60 -6.76 15.36
C ALA A 130 1.24 -7.46 16.57
N VAL A 131 2.54 -7.75 16.51
CA VAL A 131 3.28 -8.38 17.61
C VAL A 131 3.29 -7.47 18.83
N VAL A 132 3.59 -6.18 18.66
CA VAL A 132 3.61 -5.23 19.79
C VAL A 132 2.24 -5.08 20.44
N LEU A 133 1.16 -5.13 19.65
CA LEU A 133 -0.19 -5.02 20.19
C LEU A 133 -0.57 -6.25 21.03
N VAL A 134 -0.19 -7.46 20.59
CA VAL A 134 -0.58 -8.73 21.23
C VAL A 134 0.36 -9.14 22.38
N SER A 135 1.55 -8.53 22.47
CA SER A 135 2.50 -8.73 23.58
C SER A 135 2.07 -7.99 24.84
#